data_AF-A0A0P0Y8E7-F1
#
_entry.id   AF-A0A0P0Y8E7-F1
#
_cell.length_a   1.000
_cell.length_b   1.000
_cell.length_c   1.000
_cell.angle_alpha   90.00
_cell.angle_beta   90.00
_cell.angle_gamma   90.00
#
_symmetry.space_group_name_H-M   'P 1'
#
loop_
_entity.id
_entity.type
_entity.pdbx_description
1 polymer ?
#
loop_
_entity_poly.entity_id
_entity_poly.type
_entity_poly.pdbx_seq_one_letter_code
_entity_poly.pdbx_strand_id
1 'polypeptide(L)'
;GDGHAADKPTPPPPPRPVLLAGASGDAKLCRAAALSREEVIRRRRRGLLQLHSLYRAQLWALADELSARHAEYWWEHGSSPDAGNAVGGGAPPPPHPAVNGGGAAVEIAAARAGCSAANCGAKAMPFAAYCFDHILFDPKQLLYKPCAFVTNRSGMQNGVETCGKPVLTGITPSRCSDHDPKSQRLVIEALKKVGIDLHLTSNGVPKLNLLICETVRQIQRKRKMQLNGAKNAPFHRSSD
;
A
#
# COMPACT_ATOMS: atom_id res chain seq x y z
N GLY A 1 12.26 23.57 -54.33
CA GLY A 1 12.63 22.45 -53.44
C GLY A 1 12.89 23.04 -52.09
N ASP A 2 12.34 22.43 -51.04
CA ASP A 2 12.79 22.46 -49.64
C ASP A 2 11.68 21.78 -48.82
N GLY A 3 11.54 20.47 -49.02
CA GLY A 3 10.66 19.65 -48.21
C GLY A 3 11.26 19.54 -46.81
N HIS A 4 10.60 20.15 -45.82
CA HIS A 4 10.89 19.93 -44.41
C HIS A 4 10.73 18.43 -44.12
N ALA A 5 11.85 17.72 -44.09
CA ALA A 5 11.93 16.38 -43.54
C ALA A 5 11.54 16.48 -42.07
N ALA A 6 10.34 16.00 -41.75
CA ALA A 6 9.86 15.87 -40.39
C ALA A 6 10.89 15.04 -39.62
N ASP A 7 11.60 15.71 -38.71
CA ASP A 7 12.57 15.11 -37.80
C ASP A 7 11.84 14.05 -36.98
N LYS A 8 12.12 12.78 -37.28
CA LYS A 8 11.51 11.64 -36.60
C LYS A 8 12.07 11.64 -35.18
N PRO A 9 11.25 11.63 -34.12
CA PRO A 9 11.74 11.68 -32.75
C PRO A 9 12.71 10.54 -32.50
N THR A 10 13.96 10.89 -32.16
CA THR A 10 14.96 9.90 -31.80
C THR A 10 14.53 9.23 -30.50
N PRO A 11 14.48 7.88 -30.44
CA PRO A 11 14.10 7.18 -29.23
C PRO A 11 15.07 7.56 -28.08
N PRO A 12 14.58 7.67 -26.85
CA PRO A 12 15.43 8.01 -25.71
C PRO A 12 16.56 6.99 -25.59
N PRO A 13 17.78 7.44 -25.24
CA PRO A 13 18.92 6.56 -25.11
C PRO A 13 18.62 5.47 -24.08
N PRO A 14 19.12 4.23 -24.30
CA PRO A 14 18.90 3.15 -23.35
C PRO A 14 19.38 3.56 -21.96
N PRO A 15 18.66 3.19 -20.89
CA PRO A 15 19.07 3.52 -19.54
C PRO A 15 20.49 3.01 -19.31
N ARG A 16 21.36 3.88 -18.78
CA ARG A 16 22.75 3.52 -18.50
C ARG A 16 22.75 2.24 -17.66
N PRO A 17 23.53 1.20 -18.04
CA PRO A 17 23.68 0.02 -17.21
C PRO A 17 24.09 0.48 -15.81
N VAL A 18 23.37 0.00 -14.80
CA VAL A 18 23.73 0.28 -13.41
C VAL A 18 25.15 -0.27 -13.21
N LEU A 19 26.12 0.62 -13.12
CA LEU A 19 27.50 0.26 -12.80
C LEU A 19 27.54 -0.15 -11.33
N LEU A 20 27.56 -1.47 -11.11
CA LEU A 20 27.69 -2.09 -9.80
C LEU A 20 28.98 -1.59 -9.13
N ALA A 21 28.86 -0.78 -8.07
CA ALA A 21 30.01 -0.22 -7.35
C ALA A 21 30.97 -1.32 -6.88
N GLY A 22 32.19 -1.41 -7.44
CA GLY A 22 33.16 -2.46 -7.13
C GLY A 22 33.10 -3.71 -8.02
N ALA A 23 32.26 -3.73 -9.06
CA ALA A 23 32.24 -4.80 -10.06
C ALA A 23 33.58 -4.98 -10.77
N SER A 24 34.38 -3.92 -10.92
CA SER A 24 35.74 -4.03 -11.45
C SER A 24 36.66 -4.87 -10.56
N GLY A 25 36.51 -4.79 -9.24
CA GLY A 25 37.21 -5.64 -8.29
C GLY A 25 36.71 -7.09 -8.34
N ASP A 26 35.39 -7.27 -8.40
CA ASP A 26 34.78 -8.60 -8.46
C ASP A 26 35.07 -9.30 -9.81
N ALA A 27 35.23 -8.54 -10.90
CA ALA A 27 35.63 -9.08 -12.22
C ALA A 27 37.04 -9.70 -12.20
N LYS A 28 37.95 -9.18 -11.38
CA LYS A 28 39.27 -9.79 -11.18
C LYS A 28 39.15 -11.13 -10.45
N LEU A 29 38.24 -11.21 -9.47
CA LEU A 29 37.97 -12.41 -8.68
C LEU A 29 37.23 -13.50 -9.48
N CYS A 30 36.50 -13.15 -10.55
CA CYS A 30 35.85 -14.15 -11.41
C CYS A 30 36.81 -15.14 -12.08
N ARG A 31 38.10 -14.78 -12.21
CA ARG A 31 39.16 -15.64 -12.78
C ARG A 31 39.95 -16.42 -11.72
N ALA A 32 39.69 -16.21 -10.44
CA ALA A 32 40.39 -16.94 -9.38
C ALA A 32 39.88 -18.39 -9.29
N ALA A 33 40.79 -19.36 -9.21
CA ALA A 33 40.43 -20.78 -9.07
C ALA A 33 39.73 -21.08 -7.74
N ALA A 34 40.05 -20.34 -6.69
CA ALA A 34 39.41 -20.40 -5.39
C ALA A 34 39.28 -18.99 -4.81
N LEU A 35 38.20 -18.74 -4.07
CA LEU A 35 37.97 -17.52 -3.32
C LEU A 35 38.05 -17.83 -1.83
N SER A 36 38.70 -16.94 -1.07
CA SER A 36 38.66 -17.01 0.39
C SER A 36 37.23 -16.78 0.89
N ARG A 37 36.92 -17.33 2.07
CA ARG A 37 35.63 -17.12 2.73
C ARG A 37 35.35 -15.63 2.93
N GLU A 38 36.38 -14.87 3.27
CA GLU A 38 36.32 -13.42 3.50
C GLU A 38 35.97 -12.67 2.21
N GLU A 39 36.56 -13.04 1.07
CA GLU A 39 36.24 -12.44 -0.24
C GLU A 39 34.79 -12.73 -0.65
N VAL A 40 34.32 -13.96 -0.48
CA VAL A 40 32.94 -14.34 -0.78
C VAL A 40 31.97 -13.51 0.05
N ILE A 41 32.21 -13.36 1.35
CA ILE A 41 31.37 -12.56 2.25
C ILE A 41 31.37 -11.09 1.82
N ARG A 42 32.54 -10.50 1.52
CA ARG A 42 32.63 -9.10 1.07
C ARG A 42 31.87 -8.87 -0.24
N ARG A 43 32.04 -9.76 -1.22
CA ARG A 43 31.33 -9.70 -2.51
C ARG A 43 29.81 -9.78 -2.32
N ARG A 44 29.33 -10.73 -1.51
CA ARG A 44 27.89 -10.87 -1.20
C ARG A 44 27.33 -9.65 -0.47
N ARG A 45 28.04 -9.12 0.53
CA ARG A 45 27.64 -7.89 1.23
C ARG A 45 27.51 -6.72 0.27
N ARG A 46 28.48 -6.55 -0.63
CA ARG A 46 28.46 -5.52 -1.67
C ARG A 46 27.24 -5.67 -2.59
N GLY A 47 27.01 -6.88 -3.10
CA GLY A 47 25.86 -7.19 -3.94
C GLY A 47 24.52 -6.93 -3.25
N LEU A 48 24.40 -7.27 -1.97
CA LEU A 48 23.19 -6.97 -1.18
C LEU A 48 22.96 -5.47 -1.01
N LEU A 49 24.00 -4.69 -0.68
CA LEU A 49 23.89 -3.24 -0.54
C LEU A 49 23.54 -2.55 -1.86
N GLN A 50 24.08 -3.04 -2.98
CA GLN A 50 23.73 -2.57 -4.32
C GLN A 50 22.28 -2.89 -4.66
N LEU A 51 21.86 -4.15 -4.45
CA LEU A 51 20.48 -4.57 -4.67
C LEU A 51 19.51 -3.71 -3.86
N HIS A 52 19.83 -3.47 -2.58
CA HIS A 52 19.06 -2.57 -1.73
C HIS A 52 19.00 -1.14 -2.29
N SER A 53 20.11 -0.60 -2.81
CA SER A 53 20.13 0.74 -3.42
C SER A 53 19.23 0.82 -4.66
N LEU A 54 19.16 -0.24 -5.46
CA LEU A 54 18.32 -0.32 -6.65
C LEU A 54 16.84 -0.42 -6.31
N TYR A 55 16.47 -1.31 -5.38
CA TYR A 55 15.08 -1.39 -4.90
C TYR A 55 14.63 -0.07 -4.27
N ARG A 56 15.51 0.61 -3.54
CA ARG A 56 15.22 1.94 -2.99
C ARG A 56 15.00 2.97 -4.10
N ALA A 57 15.84 2.99 -5.14
CA ALA A 57 15.66 3.89 -6.28
C ALA A 57 14.36 3.61 -7.05
N GLN A 58 14.05 2.33 -7.29
CA GLN A 58 12.80 1.91 -7.93
C GLN A 58 11.58 2.31 -7.10
N LEU A 59 11.65 2.16 -5.78
CA LEU A 59 10.57 2.59 -4.88
C LEU A 59 10.28 4.09 -5.00
N TRP A 60 11.31 4.92 -5.01
CA TRP A 60 11.14 6.37 -5.16
C TRP A 60 10.62 6.75 -6.55
N ALA A 61 11.15 6.15 -7.61
CA ALA A 61 10.65 6.38 -8.96
C ALA A 61 9.15 6.03 -9.09
N LEU A 62 8.72 4.91 -8.51
CA LEU A 62 7.30 4.53 -8.47
C LEU A 62 6.46 5.48 -7.61
N ALA A 63 6.99 5.96 -6.49
CA ALA A 63 6.29 6.91 -5.62
C ALA A 63 6.09 8.27 -6.30
N ASP A 64 7.10 8.75 -7.02
CA ASP A 64 7.05 10.00 -7.79
C ASP A 64 6.06 9.87 -8.96
N GLU A 65 6.11 8.74 -9.69
CA GLU A 65 5.19 8.44 -10.79
C GLU A 65 3.74 8.34 -10.30
N LEU A 66 3.50 7.66 -9.17
CA LEU A 66 2.16 7.56 -8.56
C LEU A 66 1.63 8.94 -8.16
N SER A 67 2.50 9.80 -7.60
CA SER A 67 2.11 11.15 -7.19
C SER A 67 1.76 12.03 -8.39
N ALA A 68 2.53 11.96 -9.47
CA ALA A 68 2.24 12.66 -10.72
C ALA A 68 0.91 12.21 -11.33
N ARG A 69 0.71 10.89 -11.47
CA ARG A 69 -0.55 10.32 -11.97
C ARG A 69 -1.74 10.66 -11.08
N HIS A 70 -1.56 10.69 -9.75
CA HIS A 70 -2.61 11.09 -8.83
C HIS A 70 -2.95 12.58 -8.95
N ALA A 71 -1.98 13.45 -9.22
CA ALA A 71 -2.23 14.86 -9.48
C ALA A 71 -3.04 15.05 -10.76
N GLU A 72 -2.65 14.38 -11.86
CA GLU A 72 -3.42 14.36 -13.12
C GLU A 72 -4.85 13.85 -12.89
N TYR A 73 -5.00 12.70 -12.22
CA TYR A 73 -6.30 12.15 -11.83
C TYR A 73 -7.14 13.15 -11.03
N TRP A 74 -6.53 13.85 -10.07
CA TRP A 74 -7.24 14.81 -9.23
C TRP A 74 -7.67 16.05 -10.03
N TRP A 75 -6.88 16.47 -11.02
CA TRP A 75 -7.28 17.52 -11.96
C TRP A 75 -8.47 17.09 -12.83
N GLU A 76 -8.45 15.87 -13.35
CA GLU A 76 -9.52 15.37 -14.23
C GLU A 76 -10.81 15.03 -13.45
N HIS A 77 -10.70 14.52 -12.24
CA HIS A 77 -11.83 13.95 -11.49
C HIS A 77 -12.17 14.67 -10.18
N GLY A 78 -11.18 15.28 -9.51
CA GLY A 78 -11.31 15.86 -8.17
C GLY A 78 -11.79 17.31 -8.15
N SER A 79 -11.37 18.12 -9.13
CA SER A 79 -11.52 19.58 -9.06
C SER A 79 -11.81 20.20 -10.43
N SER A 80 -13.06 20.17 -10.86
CA SER A 80 -13.59 21.29 -11.64
C SER A 80 -14.28 22.21 -10.65
N PRO A 81 -13.69 23.38 -10.30
CA PRO A 81 -14.42 24.44 -9.62
C PRO A 81 -15.66 24.77 -10.46
N ASP A 82 -16.74 25.17 -9.79
CA ASP A 82 -18.02 25.58 -10.36
C ASP A 82 -17.87 26.24 -11.75
N ALA A 83 -18.46 25.61 -12.76
CA ALA A 83 -18.88 26.28 -14.00
C ALA A 83 -20.07 27.23 -13.73
N GLY A 84 -20.04 27.95 -12.61
CA GLY A 84 -21.14 28.75 -12.09
C GLY A 84 -20.88 30.25 -12.06
N ASN A 85 -19.66 30.75 -12.27
CA ASN A 85 -19.43 32.19 -12.41
C ASN A 85 -18.19 32.51 -13.25
N ALA A 86 -18.37 32.46 -14.57
CA ALA A 86 -17.47 33.11 -15.50
C ALA A 86 -17.75 34.62 -15.50
N VAL A 87 -17.01 35.38 -14.69
CA VAL A 87 -16.75 36.79 -14.95
C VAL A 87 -15.23 36.97 -14.97
N GLY A 88 -14.70 37.26 -16.17
CA GLY A 88 -13.51 38.10 -16.33
C GLY A 88 -12.14 37.44 -16.19
N GLY A 89 -11.65 36.86 -17.30
CA GLY A 89 -10.32 37.13 -17.84
C GLY A 89 -9.09 36.89 -16.95
N GLY A 90 -8.55 35.67 -17.00
CA GLY A 90 -7.17 35.37 -16.63
C GLY A 90 -6.56 34.43 -17.66
N ALA A 91 -5.48 34.87 -18.32
CA ALA A 91 -4.83 34.20 -19.44
C ALA A 91 -4.42 32.73 -19.13
N PRO A 92 -4.44 31.83 -20.14
CA PRO A 92 -4.07 30.44 -19.94
C PRO A 92 -2.57 30.30 -19.61
N PRO A 93 -2.20 29.41 -18.67
CA PRO A 93 -0.80 29.14 -18.37
C PRO A 93 -0.11 28.44 -19.56
N PRO A 94 1.23 28.54 -19.67
CA PRO A 94 1.96 28.11 -20.86
C PRO A 94 1.92 26.59 -21.04
N PRO A 95 2.02 26.09 -22.29
CA PRO A 95 1.88 24.68 -22.59
C PRO A 95 3.08 23.89 -22.05
N HIS A 96 2.81 22.93 -21.17
CA HIS A 96 3.77 21.89 -20.81
C HIS A 96 4.05 20.99 -22.04
N PRO A 97 5.28 20.49 -22.21
CA PRO A 97 5.67 19.82 -23.46
C PRO A 97 4.94 18.49 -23.60
N ALA A 98 4.31 18.32 -24.76
CA ALA A 98 3.63 17.10 -25.18
C ALA A 98 4.58 15.89 -25.10
N VAL A 99 4.36 15.03 -24.12
CA VAL A 99 4.91 13.68 -24.14
C VAL A 99 4.16 12.88 -25.20
N ASN A 100 4.81 12.65 -26.33
CA ASN A 100 4.33 11.80 -27.42
C ASN A 100 4.24 10.34 -26.96
N GLY A 101 3.19 10.02 -26.21
CA GLY A 101 2.72 8.66 -25.97
C GLY A 101 1.37 8.52 -26.65
N GLY A 102 1.38 8.10 -27.91
CA GLY A 102 0.19 7.83 -28.72
C GLY A 102 -0.60 6.64 -28.18
N GLY A 103 -1.34 6.85 -27.09
CA GLY A 103 -2.61 6.21 -26.86
C GLY A 103 -3.65 7.22 -27.29
N ALA A 104 -4.49 6.85 -28.26
CA ALA A 104 -5.62 7.66 -28.66
C ALA A 104 -6.28 8.26 -27.42
N ALA A 105 -6.24 9.59 -27.32
CA ALA A 105 -7.27 10.35 -26.65
C ALA A 105 -8.56 10.07 -27.41
N VAL A 106 -9.05 8.82 -27.29
CA VAL A 106 -10.47 8.53 -27.41
C VAL A 106 -11.09 9.59 -26.52
N GLU A 107 -12.00 10.36 -27.09
CA GLU A 107 -12.91 11.25 -26.39
C GLU A 107 -13.72 10.44 -25.36
N ILE A 108 -13.03 9.93 -24.34
CA ILE A 108 -13.56 9.64 -23.02
C ILE A 108 -13.38 10.95 -22.23
N ALA A 109 -13.80 12.06 -22.84
CA ALA A 109 -14.82 12.86 -22.20
C ALA A 109 -16.02 11.92 -21.95
N ALA A 110 -15.87 10.96 -21.04
CA ALA A 110 -16.99 10.28 -20.41
C ALA A 110 -17.75 11.41 -19.73
N ALA A 111 -18.69 11.97 -20.48
CA ALA A 111 -19.72 12.85 -20.03
C ALA A 111 -20.15 12.31 -18.67
N ARG A 112 -19.76 13.04 -17.63
CA ARG A 112 -19.76 12.71 -16.20
C ARG A 112 -20.90 11.75 -15.85
N ALA A 113 -20.68 10.45 -16.02
CA ALA A 113 -21.75 9.49 -15.80
C ALA A 113 -22.10 9.52 -14.31
N GLY A 114 -23.37 9.82 -14.02
CA GLY A 114 -23.89 9.69 -12.66
C GLY A 114 -23.77 8.25 -12.20
N CYS A 115 -23.83 8.04 -10.89
CA CYS A 115 -23.97 6.71 -10.33
C CYS A 115 -25.21 6.02 -10.90
N SER A 116 -25.05 4.79 -11.37
CA SER A 116 -26.13 3.95 -11.92
C SER A 116 -27.05 3.36 -10.84
N ALA A 117 -26.80 3.65 -9.56
CA ALA A 117 -27.68 3.25 -8.48
C ALA A 117 -28.95 4.10 -8.49
N ALA A 118 -30.10 3.48 -8.19
CA ALA A 118 -31.37 4.17 -8.12
C ALA A 118 -31.30 5.36 -7.15
N ASN A 119 -31.81 6.51 -7.59
CA ASN A 119 -31.86 7.75 -6.80
C ASN A 119 -30.49 8.25 -6.29
N CYS A 120 -29.38 7.89 -6.93
CA CYS A 120 -28.05 8.38 -6.57
C CYS A 120 -27.59 9.47 -7.54
N GLY A 121 -27.50 10.71 -7.05
CA GLY A 121 -26.94 11.84 -7.81
C GLY A 121 -25.42 11.98 -7.72
N ALA A 122 -24.73 11.06 -7.03
CA ALA A 122 -23.28 11.12 -6.89
C ALA A 122 -22.58 10.78 -8.21
N LYS A 123 -21.37 11.32 -8.40
CA LYS A 123 -20.54 10.99 -9.56
C LYS A 123 -20.11 9.53 -9.48
N ALA A 124 -20.16 8.81 -10.60
CA ALA A 124 -19.57 7.49 -10.68
C ALA A 124 -18.04 7.58 -10.52
N MET A 125 -17.44 6.55 -9.93
CA MET A 125 -16.00 6.40 -9.87
C MET A 125 -15.44 6.19 -11.29
N PRO A 126 -14.21 6.61 -11.58
CA PRO A 126 -13.59 6.36 -12.87
C PRO A 126 -13.56 4.87 -13.21
N PHE A 127 -13.89 4.55 -14.46
CA PHE A 127 -14.02 3.18 -14.97
C PHE A 127 -15.08 2.31 -14.28
N ALA A 128 -16.00 2.91 -13.51
CA ALA A 128 -17.12 2.22 -12.89
C ALA A 128 -18.44 2.93 -13.20
N ALA A 129 -19.53 2.17 -13.10
CA ALA A 129 -20.89 2.71 -13.24
C ALA A 129 -21.44 3.28 -11.92
N TYR A 130 -20.71 3.16 -10.81
CA TYR A 130 -21.20 3.44 -9.45
C TYR A 130 -20.28 4.43 -8.72
N CYS A 131 -20.85 5.24 -7.82
CA CYS A 131 -20.07 6.09 -6.92
C CYS A 131 -19.32 5.25 -5.88
N PHE A 132 -18.46 5.89 -5.08
CA PHE A 132 -17.74 5.21 -4.00
C PHE A 132 -18.68 4.44 -3.07
N ASP A 133 -19.78 5.06 -2.61
CA ASP A 133 -20.71 4.42 -1.68
C ASP A 133 -21.46 3.22 -2.27
N HIS A 134 -21.64 3.19 -3.59
CA HIS A 134 -22.34 2.12 -4.31
C HIS A 134 -21.41 1.20 -5.10
N ILE A 135 -20.09 1.35 -4.95
CA ILE A 135 -19.11 0.64 -5.76
C ILE A 135 -19.20 -0.88 -5.61
N LEU A 136 -19.74 -1.36 -4.49
CA LEU A 136 -19.97 -2.78 -4.21
C LEU A 136 -21.15 -3.37 -4.98
N PHE A 137 -21.98 -2.56 -5.64
CA PHE A 137 -23.02 -3.02 -6.57
C PHE A 137 -22.47 -3.33 -7.97
N ASP A 138 -21.23 -2.93 -8.25
CA ASP A 138 -20.60 -3.26 -9.54
C ASP A 138 -20.11 -4.71 -9.54
N PRO A 139 -20.65 -5.59 -10.42
CA PRO A 139 -20.21 -6.99 -10.50
C PRO A 139 -18.76 -7.14 -10.99
N LYS A 140 -18.19 -6.11 -11.64
CA LYS A 140 -16.79 -6.11 -12.10
C LYS A 140 -15.83 -5.60 -11.02
N GLN A 141 -16.32 -5.16 -9.86
CA GLN A 141 -15.47 -4.60 -8.82
C GLN A 141 -14.65 -5.68 -8.11
N LEU A 142 -13.32 -5.58 -8.20
CA LEU A 142 -12.36 -6.49 -7.54
C LEU A 142 -11.51 -5.79 -6.47
N LEU A 143 -11.42 -4.45 -6.55
CA LEU A 143 -10.56 -3.64 -5.68
C LEU A 143 -11.18 -3.40 -4.30
N TYR A 144 -12.51 -3.38 -4.21
CA TYR A 144 -13.24 -3.11 -2.98
C TYR A 144 -14.03 -4.32 -2.50
N LYS A 145 -14.10 -4.47 -1.18
CA LYS A 145 -14.92 -5.45 -0.44
C LYS A 145 -15.63 -4.74 0.73
N PRO A 146 -16.77 -5.26 1.23
CA PRO A 146 -17.46 -4.63 2.36
C PRO A 146 -16.63 -4.68 3.65
N CYS A 147 -16.78 -3.64 4.47
CA CYS A 147 -16.25 -3.61 5.82
C CYS A 147 -16.95 -4.67 6.68
N ALA A 148 -16.19 -5.67 7.14
CA ALA A 148 -16.71 -6.78 7.93
C ALA A 148 -16.88 -6.43 9.42
N PHE A 149 -16.85 -5.13 9.80
CA PHE A 149 -16.95 -4.74 11.20
C PHE A 149 -18.37 -5.00 11.66
N VAL A 150 -18.50 -5.87 12.66
CA VAL A 150 -19.77 -6.20 13.29
C VAL A 150 -20.27 -4.97 14.05
N THR A 151 -21.40 -4.43 13.63
CA THR A 151 -22.11 -3.40 14.38
C THR A 151 -23.15 -4.09 15.26
N ASN A 152 -23.26 -3.64 16.52
CA ASN A 152 -24.30 -4.12 17.42
C ASN A 152 -25.65 -3.59 16.94
N ARG A 153 -26.61 -4.50 16.75
CA ARG A 153 -27.91 -4.23 16.16
C ARG A 153 -28.84 -3.56 17.18
N SER A 154 -29.25 -2.32 16.93
CA SER A 154 -30.43 -1.77 17.60
C SER A 154 -31.67 -2.39 16.98
N GLY A 155 -32.32 -3.33 17.70
CA GLY A 155 -33.75 -3.59 17.53
C GLY A 155 -34.25 -4.61 16.49
N MET A 156 -33.42 -5.43 15.84
CA MET A 156 -33.94 -6.47 14.92
C MET A 156 -33.47 -7.88 15.29
N GLN A 157 -34.38 -8.84 15.22
CA GLN A 157 -34.22 -10.21 15.68
C GLN A 157 -33.09 -10.93 14.91
N ASN A 158 -32.07 -11.41 15.63
CA ASN A 158 -31.12 -12.45 15.20
C ASN A 158 -30.33 -12.27 13.90
N GLY A 159 -29.52 -11.23 13.80
CA GLY A 159 -28.44 -11.24 12.83
C GLY A 159 -27.40 -10.18 13.14
N VAL A 160 -26.18 -10.52 12.80
CA VAL A 160 -25.03 -9.67 13.00
C VAL A 160 -24.93 -8.79 11.76
N GLU A 161 -25.28 -7.51 11.88
CA GLU A 161 -25.06 -6.58 10.78
C GLU A 161 -23.59 -6.22 10.69
N THR A 162 -23.07 -6.17 9.47
CA THR A 162 -21.73 -5.65 9.20
C THR A 162 -21.84 -4.24 8.65
N CYS A 163 -20.81 -3.42 8.88
CA CYS A 163 -20.79 -2.03 8.42
C CYS A 163 -21.07 -1.86 6.93
N GLY A 164 -20.61 -2.78 6.07
CA GLY A 164 -20.88 -2.75 4.63
C GLY A 164 -20.14 -1.68 3.83
N LYS A 165 -19.52 -0.66 4.46
CA LYS A 165 -18.75 0.38 3.74
C LYS A 165 -17.64 -0.23 2.87
N PRO A 166 -17.38 0.28 1.65
CA PRO A 166 -16.31 -0.22 0.80
C PRO A 166 -14.93 -0.06 1.44
N VAL A 167 -14.12 -1.11 1.35
CA VAL A 167 -12.73 -1.16 1.84
C VAL A 167 -11.86 -1.87 0.80
N LEU A 168 -10.61 -1.46 0.64
CA LEU A 168 -9.70 -2.13 -0.30
C LEU A 168 -9.48 -3.60 0.06
N THR A 169 -9.48 -4.47 -0.96
CA THR A 169 -9.32 -5.92 -0.80
C THR A 169 -8.00 -6.31 -0.11
N GLY A 170 -6.93 -5.54 -0.33
CA GLY A 170 -5.61 -5.76 0.26
C GLY A 170 -5.49 -5.41 1.75
N ILE A 171 -6.48 -4.73 2.34
CA ILE A 171 -6.46 -4.38 3.76
C ILE A 171 -6.98 -5.57 4.58
N THR A 172 -6.19 -5.98 5.57
CA THR A 172 -6.54 -7.01 6.55
C THR A 172 -6.25 -6.50 7.96
N PRO A 173 -7.24 -6.46 8.87
CA PRO A 173 -8.64 -6.87 8.69
C PRO A 173 -9.44 -5.94 7.76
N SER A 174 -10.54 -6.42 7.18
CA SER A 174 -11.44 -5.63 6.32
C SER A 174 -12.23 -4.58 7.11
N ARG A 175 -11.58 -3.46 7.42
CA ARG A 175 -12.13 -2.35 8.22
C ARG A 175 -12.04 -1.04 7.45
N CYS A 176 -13.12 -0.26 7.46
CA CYS A 176 -13.10 1.11 6.95
C CYS A 176 -12.34 2.04 7.92
N SER A 177 -12.06 3.26 7.49
CA SER A 177 -11.38 4.29 8.29
C SER A 177 -12.04 4.53 9.67
N ASP A 178 -13.36 4.40 9.75
CA ASP A 178 -14.10 4.61 11.00
C ASP A 178 -13.97 3.42 11.97
N HIS A 179 -13.79 2.22 11.43
CA HIS A 179 -13.81 0.96 12.19
C HIS A 179 -12.43 0.38 12.46
N ASP A 180 -11.41 0.72 11.68
CA ASP A 180 -10.03 0.31 11.95
C ASP A 180 -9.57 0.73 13.36
N PRO A 181 -9.58 2.03 13.75
CA PRO A 181 -9.17 2.44 15.09
C PRO A 181 -10.07 1.87 16.19
N LYS A 182 -11.38 1.73 15.94
CA LYS A 182 -12.30 1.08 16.89
C LYS A 182 -11.93 -0.40 17.12
N SER A 183 -11.64 -1.14 16.06
CA SER A 183 -11.26 -2.54 16.15
C SER A 183 -9.93 -2.73 16.89
N GLN A 184 -8.96 -1.85 16.65
CA GLN A 184 -7.69 -1.85 17.37
C GLN A 184 -7.89 -1.58 18.87
N ARG A 185 -8.77 -0.63 19.24
CA ARG A 185 -9.13 -0.38 20.65
C ARG A 185 -9.75 -1.60 21.33
N LEU A 186 -10.68 -2.30 20.65
CA LEU A 186 -11.29 -3.53 21.17
C LEU A 186 -10.26 -4.64 21.42
N VAL A 187 -9.29 -4.80 20.52
CA VAL A 187 -8.19 -5.76 20.69
C VAL A 187 -7.34 -5.38 21.90
N ILE A 188 -6.98 -4.10 22.06
CA ILE A 188 -6.19 -3.62 23.21
C ILE A 188 -6.96 -3.87 24.52
N GLU A 189 -8.26 -3.60 24.56
CA GLU A 189 -9.09 -3.84 25.74
C GLU A 189 -9.17 -5.33 26.08
N ALA A 190 -9.33 -6.21 25.08
CA ALA A 190 -9.34 -7.65 25.28
C ALA A 190 -7.99 -8.17 25.82
N LEU A 191 -6.87 -7.63 25.32
CA LEU A 191 -5.52 -7.98 25.80
C LEU A 191 -5.30 -7.52 27.24
N LYS A 192 -5.74 -6.31 27.59
CA LYS A 192 -5.73 -5.80 28.97
C LYS A 192 -6.54 -6.68 29.92
N LYS A 193 -7.72 -7.15 29.50
CA LYS A 193 -8.55 -8.09 30.30
C LYS A 193 -7.84 -9.42 30.59
N VAL A 194 -6.93 -9.85 29.71
CA VAL A 194 -6.13 -11.08 29.88
C VAL A 194 -4.84 -10.81 30.69
N GLY A 195 -4.59 -9.57 31.13
CA GLY A 195 -3.38 -9.17 31.85
C GLY A 195 -2.16 -8.94 30.97
N ILE A 196 -2.36 -8.82 29.64
CA ILE A 196 -1.32 -8.40 28.71
C ILE A 196 -1.36 -6.87 28.62
N ASP A 197 -0.50 -6.21 29.38
CA ASP A 197 -0.32 -4.76 29.25
C ASP A 197 0.61 -4.46 28.07
N LEU A 198 0.05 -3.88 27.02
CA LEU A 198 0.85 -3.39 25.90
C LEU A 198 1.21 -1.94 26.17
N HIS A 199 2.41 -1.75 26.72
CA HIS A 199 3.05 -0.46 26.88
C HIS A 199 3.53 0.06 25.51
N LEU A 200 2.59 0.29 24.59
CA LEU A 200 2.88 0.89 23.29
C LEU A 200 3.04 2.39 23.48
N THR A 201 4.28 2.77 23.71
CA THR A 201 4.75 4.14 23.87
C THR A 201 4.55 4.94 22.57
N SER A 202 4.15 6.20 22.74
CA SER A 202 3.99 7.27 21.74
C SER A 202 2.69 7.27 20.91
N ASN A 203 1.68 7.95 21.45
CA ASN A 203 0.63 8.77 20.83
C ASN A 203 -0.14 8.29 19.57
N GLY A 204 0.00 7.03 19.16
CA GLY A 204 -0.74 6.46 18.03
C GLY A 204 -1.42 5.16 18.41
N VAL A 205 -2.55 4.85 17.76
CA VAL A 205 -3.14 3.51 17.88
C VAL A 205 -2.13 2.52 17.27
N PRO A 206 -1.68 1.51 18.03
CA PRO A 206 -0.71 0.54 17.54
C PRO A 206 -1.23 -0.21 16.33
N LYS A 207 -0.41 -0.28 15.28
CA LYS A 207 -0.70 -1.15 14.12
C LYS A 207 -0.90 -2.58 14.62
N LEU A 208 -2.00 -3.23 14.21
CA LEU A 208 -2.37 -4.58 14.67
C LEU A 208 -1.21 -5.60 14.61
N ASN A 209 -0.36 -5.53 13.59
CA ASN A 209 0.80 -6.42 13.46
C ASN A 209 1.78 -6.31 14.64
N LEU A 210 1.96 -5.12 15.23
CA LEU A 210 2.80 -4.95 16.43
C LEU A 210 2.18 -5.62 17.65
N LEU A 211 0.84 -5.58 17.77
CA LEU A 211 0.10 -6.28 18.83
C LEU A 211 0.29 -7.80 18.70
N ILE A 212 0.18 -8.35 17.49
CA ILE A 212 0.40 -9.78 17.23
C ILE A 212 1.85 -10.18 17.55
N CYS A 213 2.84 -9.40 17.12
CA CYS A 213 4.25 -9.69 17.42
C CYS A 213 4.53 -9.71 18.92
N GLU A 214 4.03 -8.72 19.67
CA GLU A 214 4.27 -8.65 21.11
C GLU A 214 3.54 -9.76 21.88
N THR A 215 2.30 -10.08 21.50
CA THR A 215 1.57 -11.21 22.10
C THR A 215 2.28 -12.54 21.86
N VAL A 216 2.79 -12.80 20.64
CA VAL A 216 3.60 -13.98 20.33
C VAL A 216 4.88 -14.00 21.16
N ARG A 217 5.58 -12.85 21.30
CA ARG A 217 6.78 -12.72 22.12
C ARG A 217 6.51 -13.07 23.58
N GLN A 218 5.39 -12.59 24.15
CA GLN A 218 4.99 -12.89 25.52
C GLN A 218 4.63 -14.37 25.72
N ILE A 219 3.90 -14.98 24.77
CA ILE A 219 3.59 -16.42 24.79
C ILE A 219 4.89 -17.23 24.78
N GLN A 220 5.83 -16.90 23.89
CA GLN A 220 7.13 -17.59 23.81
C GLN A 220 7.94 -17.41 25.10
N ARG A 221 7.97 -16.21 25.68
CA ARG A 221 8.63 -15.95 26.97
C ARG A 221 8.02 -16.77 28.10
N LYS A 222 6.69 -16.83 28.19
CA LYS A 222 5.97 -17.62 29.21
C LYS A 222 6.27 -19.12 29.09
N ARG A 223 6.26 -19.66 27.86
CA ARG A 223 6.64 -21.07 27.59
C ARG A 223 8.08 -21.36 27.98
N LYS A 224 9.01 -20.44 27.69
CA LYS A 224 10.42 -20.59 28.10
C LYS A 224 10.59 -20.60 29.62
N MET A 225 9.86 -19.73 30.34
CA MET A 225 9.88 -19.71 31.81
C MET A 225 9.32 -21.01 32.40
N GLN A 226 8.23 -21.55 31.84
CA GLN A 226 7.67 -22.84 32.26
C GLN A 226 8.62 -24.01 31.99
N LEU A 227 9.27 -24.04 30.83
CA LEU A 227 10.27 -25.06 30.51
C LEU A 227 11.48 -25.01 31.44
N ASN A 228 11.96 -23.80 31.78
CA ASN A 228 13.04 -23.62 32.72
C ASN A 228 12.63 -23.96 34.16
N GLY A 229 11.39 -23.65 34.55
CA GLY A 229 10.83 -24.05 35.84
C GLY A 229 10.68 -25.56 35.99
N ALA A 230 10.22 -26.26 34.93
CA ALA A 230 10.11 -27.72 34.92
C ALA A 230 11.47 -28.41 35.01
N LYS A 231 12.52 -27.85 34.38
CA LYS A 231 13.90 -28.34 34.53
C LYS A 231 14.47 -28.14 35.94
N ASN A 232 13.99 -27.11 36.66
CA ASN A 232 14.46 -26.75 37.99
C ASN A 232 13.54 -27.26 39.12
N ALA A 233 12.44 -27.97 38.79
CA ALA A 233 11.56 -28.54 39.80
C ALA A 233 12.27 -29.72 40.49
N PRO A 234 12.37 -29.72 41.84
CA PRO A 234 13.04 -30.80 42.55
C PRO A 234 12.28 -32.11 42.32
N PHE A 235 13.00 -33.14 41.91
CA PHE A 235 12.50 -34.51 41.88
C PHE A 235 12.09 -34.90 43.31
N HIS A 236 10.80 -34.79 43.62
CA HIS A 236 10.25 -35.38 44.83
C HIS A 236 10.20 -36.89 44.59
N ARG A 237 11.31 -37.59 44.87
CA ARG A 237 11.26 -39.04 45.05
C ARG A 237 10.54 -39.31 46.37
N SER A 238 9.27 -39.65 46.28
CA SER A 238 8.59 -40.42 47.31
C SER A 238 9.42 -41.67 47.56
N SER A 239 10.12 -41.71 48.68
CA SER A 239 10.77 -42.92 49.18
C SER A 239 9.87 -43.44 50.29
N ASP A 240 9.35 -44.64 50.03
CA ASP A 240 8.98 -45.72 50.97
C ASP A 240 8.11 -45.39 52.19
#